data_AF-G5A3C1-F1
#
_entry.id   AF-G5A3C1-F1
#
_cell.length_a   1.000
_cell.length_b   1.000
_cell.length_c   1.000
_cell.angle_alpha   90.00
_cell.angle_beta   90.00
_cell.angle_gamma   90.00
#
_symmetry.space_group_name_H-M   'P 1'
#
loop_
_entity.id
_entity.type
_entity.pdbx_description
1 polymer ?
#
loop_
_entity_poly.entity_id
_entity_poly.type
_entity_poly.pdbx_seq_one_letter_code
_entity_poly.pdbx_strand_id
1 'polypeptide(L)'
;MAMGNVGAAYEVSSDIVNALSWYERALEEINSSSEIIFTDRFTTQSSRLHLMVHMARAKLSACVWTDAENDFDSLWATVTNLQMTVGNLYVLTPFDSLLHPISPQERKALALTRLNVGYLSYDYSDHPTTHLMEGTFATRDRDSMNIVAFGYGRDDGSAFRQRVVESVDKFVDLSTVSFEESAARIRSEHIHIVMDAQGHTRRGRMQIVAARPAPIVVNYLVYPGTSGAPFVDYVLVDKFVAPPAELASAFTEKLVVMPHSYQVNYYKQVLRQSERISRRSDLWRADDDKEDEDDGFLFVNFNKIDKLEASVFSTWMGILRRVPRSSLLLLDPGRHVLDGNMTQSVTSHEIRKNLWREAQAQGISTRRIRFVSRTPKLEHLQRHRTGGLFLDTFIYGAHSTATDALYAGLPVLTLAGDSFASMSLIIVYLSSTPSVLLQLQRRLRSDQVEIEQPLFRTKQHTEHLEAGQRLMHDIYSLTNRTFHLVVGGRSKVWGSWNDVSG
;
A
#
# COMPACT_ATOMS: atom_id res chain seq x y z
N MET A 1 -26.49 -32.48 -15.06
CA MET A 1 -25.05 -32.76 -15.25
C MET A 1 -24.49 -31.69 -16.15
N ALA A 2 -23.81 -30.67 -15.61
CA ALA A 2 -22.95 -29.85 -16.45
C ALA A 2 -21.80 -30.76 -16.90
N MET A 3 -21.62 -30.93 -18.21
CA MET A 3 -20.49 -31.71 -18.72
C MET A 3 -19.21 -31.04 -18.24
N GLY A 4 -18.42 -31.71 -17.39
CA GLY A 4 -17.25 -31.11 -16.73
C GLY A 4 -16.06 -30.80 -17.65
N ASN A 5 -16.25 -30.93 -18.97
CA ASN A 5 -15.26 -30.64 -19.99
C ASN A 5 -15.96 -30.19 -21.28
N VAL A 6 -15.50 -29.07 -21.83
CA VAL A 6 -15.96 -28.46 -23.10
C VAL A 6 -15.79 -29.43 -24.26
N GLY A 7 -14.77 -30.30 -24.23
CA GLY A 7 -14.56 -31.32 -25.25
C GLY A 7 -15.75 -32.28 -25.38
N ALA A 8 -16.35 -32.70 -24.26
CA ALA A 8 -17.53 -33.56 -24.28
C ALA A 8 -18.78 -32.82 -24.80
N ALA A 9 -18.93 -31.54 -24.45
CA ALA A 9 -20.01 -30.71 -24.99
C ALA A 9 -19.85 -30.46 -26.51
N TYR A 10 -18.61 -30.27 -26.98
CA TYR A 10 -18.28 -30.11 -28.38
C TYR A 10 -18.44 -31.41 -29.19
N GLU A 11 -18.07 -32.57 -28.64
CA GLU A 11 -18.31 -33.87 -29.29
C GLU A 11 -19.80 -34.12 -29.56
N VAL A 12 -20.67 -33.59 -28.69
CA VAL A 12 -22.12 -33.68 -28.84
C VAL A 12 -22.67 -32.60 -29.77
N SER A 13 -22.22 -31.35 -29.66
CA SER A 13 -22.77 -30.24 -30.44
C SER A 13 -22.15 -30.10 -31.84
N SER A 14 -20.93 -30.61 -32.04
CA SER A 14 -20.06 -30.32 -33.20
C SER A 14 -19.89 -28.82 -33.48
N ASP A 15 -20.18 -27.97 -32.50
CA ASP A 15 -20.20 -26.52 -32.59
C ASP A 15 -19.77 -25.93 -31.25
N ILE A 16 -18.63 -25.24 -31.27
CA ILE A 16 -17.98 -24.72 -30.07
C ILE A 16 -18.77 -23.56 -29.45
N VAL A 17 -19.49 -22.77 -30.25
CA VAL A 17 -20.35 -21.69 -29.75
C VAL A 17 -21.54 -22.28 -29.02
N ASN A 18 -22.15 -23.31 -29.61
CA ASN A 18 -23.22 -24.04 -28.94
C ASN A 18 -22.71 -24.75 -27.67
N ALA A 19 -21.51 -25.34 -27.67
CA ALA A 19 -20.94 -25.95 -26.46
C ALA A 19 -20.67 -24.93 -25.34
N LEU A 20 -20.23 -23.72 -25.69
CA LEU A 20 -20.01 -22.62 -24.75
C LEU A 20 -21.32 -22.13 -24.11
N SER A 21 -22.42 -22.06 -24.87
CA SER A 21 -23.74 -21.66 -24.36
C SER A 21 -24.29 -22.56 -23.24
N TRP A 22 -23.77 -23.78 -23.09
CA TRP A 22 -24.15 -24.67 -21.98
C TRP A 22 -23.60 -24.18 -20.65
N TYR A 23 -22.38 -23.62 -20.65
CA TYR A 23 -21.79 -23.04 -19.44
C TYR A 23 -22.47 -21.73 -19.06
N GLU A 24 -22.83 -20.90 -20.05
CA GLU A 24 -23.59 -19.67 -19.85
C GLU A 24 -24.96 -19.97 -19.23
N ARG A 25 -25.71 -20.94 -19.79
CA ARG A 25 -26.97 -21.40 -19.19
C ARG A 25 -26.80 -22.02 -17.81
N ALA A 26 -25.74 -22.79 -17.58
CA ALA A 26 -25.46 -23.35 -16.25
C ALA A 26 -25.17 -22.25 -15.22
N LEU A 27 -24.50 -21.17 -15.61
CA LEU A 27 -24.26 -20.00 -14.75
C LEU A 27 -25.55 -19.23 -14.46
N GLU A 28 -26.42 -19.06 -15.45
CA GLU A 28 -27.75 -18.45 -15.28
C GLU A 28 -28.62 -19.28 -14.33
N GLU A 29 -28.62 -20.60 -14.48
CA GLU A 29 -29.41 -21.51 -13.66
C GLU A 29 -28.97 -21.46 -12.18
N ILE A 30 -27.66 -21.40 -11.91
CA ILE A 30 -27.13 -21.21 -10.55
C ILE A 30 -27.60 -19.89 -9.91
N ASN A 31 -27.80 -18.85 -10.72
CA ASN A 31 -28.21 -17.53 -10.23
C ASN A 31 -29.72 -17.37 -10.07
N SER A 32 -30.53 -18.13 -10.81
CA SER A 32 -31.96 -17.87 -10.97
C SER A 32 -32.88 -19.02 -10.56
N SER A 33 -32.37 -20.25 -10.47
CA SER A 33 -33.19 -21.44 -10.25
C SER A 33 -33.44 -21.71 -8.77
N SER A 34 -34.71 -21.84 -8.37
CA SER A 34 -35.08 -22.32 -7.03
C SER A 34 -34.98 -23.84 -6.87
N GLU A 35 -34.68 -24.57 -7.96
CA GLU A 35 -34.57 -26.03 -7.96
C GLU A 35 -33.15 -26.51 -7.59
N ILE A 36 -32.12 -25.68 -7.76
CA ILE A 36 -30.75 -26.03 -7.40
C ILE A 36 -30.51 -25.70 -5.91
N ILE A 37 -30.61 -26.73 -5.07
CA ILE A 37 -30.32 -26.62 -3.63
C ILE A 37 -28.84 -26.88 -3.38
N PHE A 38 -28.10 -25.83 -3.08
CA PHE A 38 -26.74 -25.95 -2.54
C PHE A 38 -26.80 -26.10 -1.01
N THR A 39 -25.86 -26.88 -0.46
CA THR A 39 -25.77 -27.14 0.99
C THR A 39 -25.51 -25.88 1.81
N ASP A 40 -24.82 -24.91 1.22
CA ASP A 40 -24.44 -23.67 1.83
C ASP A 40 -24.00 -22.65 0.77
N ARG A 41 -23.94 -21.38 1.18
CA ARG A 41 -23.58 -20.25 0.30
C ARG A 41 -22.16 -20.37 -0.28
N PHE A 42 -21.23 -21.01 0.45
CA PHE A 42 -19.87 -21.20 -0.01
C PHE A 42 -19.81 -22.22 -1.16
N THR A 43 -20.55 -23.32 -1.05
CA THR A 43 -20.67 -24.34 -2.10
C THR A 43 -21.31 -23.77 -3.38
N THR A 44 -22.32 -22.90 -3.26
CA THR A 44 -22.88 -22.15 -4.40
C THR A 44 -21.82 -21.30 -5.10
N GLN A 45 -21.08 -20.50 -4.32
CA GLN A 45 -20.06 -19.59 -4.86
C GLN A 45 -18.87 -20.36 -5.47
N SER A 46 -18.43 -21.45 -4.85
CA SER A 46 -17.37 -22.32 -5.38
C SER A 46 -17.78 -23.00 -6.69
N SER A 47 -19.04 -23.46 -6.79
CA SER A 47 -19.56 -24.09 -8.02
C SER A 47 -19.68 -23.08 -9.15
N ARG A 48 -20.15 -21.87 -8.85
CA ARG A 48 -20.18 -20.73 -9.77
C ARG A 48 -18.78 -20.40 -10.26
N LEU A 49 -17.81 -20.27 -9.35
CA LEU A 49 -16.41 -20.01 -9.68
C LEU A 49 -15.87 -21.05 -10.66
N HIS A 50 -16.09 -22.34 -10.38
CA HIS A 50 -15.62 -23.44 -11.20
C HIS A 50 -16.18 -23.38 -12.63
N LEU A 51 -17.48 -23.09 -12.78
CA LEU A 51 -18.10 -22.92 -14.10
C LEU A 51 -17.57 -21.70 -14.85
N MET A 52 -17.38 -20.56 -14.18
CA MET A 52 -16.81 -19.36 -14.78
C MET A 52 -15.38 -19.60 -15.28
N VAL A 53 -14.58 -20.36 -14.51
CA VAL A 53 -13.22 -20.77 -14.92
C VAL A 53 -13.27 -21.67 -16.14
N HIS A 54 -14.12 -22.70 -16.14
CA HIS A 54 -14.25 -23.61 -17.28
C HIS A 54 -14.71 -22.87 -18.53
N MET A 55 -15.67 -21.96 -18.41
CA MET A 55 -16.14 -21.10 -19.50
C MET A 55 -15.01 -20.21 -20.05
N ALA A 56 -14.25 -19.55 -19.18
CA ALA A 56 -13.11 -18.73 -19.60
C ALA A 56 -12.03 -19.57 -20.30
N ARG A 57 -11.69 -20.76 -19.77
CA ARG A 57 -10.75 -21.71 -20.41
C ARG A 57 -11.26 -22.20 -21.76
N ALA A 58 -12.55 -22.48 -21.86
CA ALA A 58 -13.22 -22.92 -23.07
C ALA A 58 -13.11 -21.87 -24.18
N LYS A 59 -13.49 -20.62 -23.86
CA LYS A 59 -13.43 -19.48 -24.78
C LYS A 59 -11.99 -19.24 -25.25
N LEU A 60 -11.03 -19.25 -24.32
CA LEU A 60 -9.59 -19.13 -24.63
C LEU A 60 -9.09 -20.24 -25.56
N SER A 61 -9.40 -21.50 -25.25
CA SER A 61 -8.95 -22.66 -26.04
C SER A 61 -9.58 -22.68 -27.44
N ALA A 62 -10.79 -22.14 -27.56
CA ALA A 62 -11.54 -22.01 -28.81
C ALA A 62 -11.23 -20.73 -29.59
N CYS A 63 -10.34 -19.86 -29.10
CA CYS A 63 -10.08 -18.53 -29.67
C CYS A 63 -11.33 -17.67 -29.83
N VAL A 64 -12.31 -17.81 -28.92
CA VAL A 64 -13.51 -17.00 -28.85
C VAL A 64 -13.24 -15.81 -27.93
N TRP A 65 -12.96 -14.65 -28.51
CA TRP A 65 -12.53 -13.44 -27.78
C TRP A 65 -13.68 -12.51 -27.40
N THR A 66 -14.88 -12.74 -27.95
CA THR A 66 -16.07 -11.94 -27.66
C THR A 66 -16.36 -11.94 -26.16
N ASP A 67 -16.46 -10.75 -25.57
CA ASP A 67 -16.72 -10.53 -24.13
C ASP A 67 -15.72 -11.16 -23.15
N ALA A 68 -14.55 -11.62 -23.63
CA ALA A 68 -13.57 -12.32 -22.79
C ALA A 68 -13.03 -11.46 -21.64
N GLU A 69 -12.92 -10.14 -21.83
CA GLU A 69 -12.52 -9.20 -20.78
C GLU A 69 -13.62 -9.06 -19.71
N ASN A 70 -14.88 -8.93 -20.13
CA ASN A 70 -16.04 -8.84 -19.21
C ASN A 70 -16.21 -10.14 -18.39
N ASP A 71 -16.05 -11.30 -19.04
CA ASP A 71 -16.11 -12.60 -18.38
C ASP A 71 -14.98 -12.77 -17.35
N PHE A 72 -13.78 -12.30 -17.71
CA PHE A 72 -12.63 -12.31 -16.83
C PHE A 72 -12.82 -11.38 -15.63
N ASP A 73 -13.32 -10.16 -15.86
CA ASP A 73 -13.62 -9.19 -14.81
C ASP A 73 -14.73 -9.69 -13.87
N SER A 74 -15.74 -10.39 -14.39
CA SER A 74 -16.79 -11.03 -13.60
C SER A 74 -16.25 -12.18 -12.73
N LEU A 75 -15.39 -13.03 -13.31
CA LEU A 75 -14.69 -14.10 -12.57
C LEU A 75 -13.83 -13.49 -11.47
N TRP A 76 -13.07 -12.44 -11.80
CA TRP A 76 -12.23 -11.70 -10.87
C TRP A 76 -13.02 -11.09 -9.71
N ALA A 77 -14.13 -10.41 -10.00
CA ALA A 77 -15.01 -9.83 -8.99
C ALA A 77 -15.55 -10.90 -8.04
N THR A 78 -15.92 -12.07 -8.58
CA THR A 78 -16.40 -13.21 -7.79
C THR A 78 -15.30 -13.79 -6.89
N VAL A 79 -14.09 -14.00 -7.43
CA VAL A 79 -12.91 -14.46 -6.67
C VAL A 79 -12.58 -13.48 -5.55
N THR A 80 -12.48 -12.19 -5.89
CA THR A 80 -12.08 -11.12 -4.97
C THR A 80 -13.10 -10.98 -3.85
N ASN A 81 -14.40 -10.94 -4.17
CA ASN A 81 -15.46 -10.86 -3.18
C ASN A 81 -15.46 -12.07 -2.21
N LEU A 82 -15.25 -13.28 -2.73
CA LEU A 82 -15.18 -14.48 -1.89
C LEU A 82 -13.96 -14.44 -0.96
N GLN A 83 -12.78 -14.07 -1.48
CA GLN A 83 -11.54 -13.96 -0.70
C GLN A 83 -11.63 -12.86 0.36
N MET A 84 -12.23 -11.72 0.02
CA MET A 84 -12.50 -10.61 0.93
C MET A 84 -13.43 -11.01 2.07
N THR A 85 -14.45 -11.82 1.77
CA THR A 85 -15.52 -12.20 2.73
C THR A 85 -15.06 -13.28 3.70
N VAL A 86 -14.32 -14.29 3.24
CA VAL A 86 -14.02 -15.49 4.07
C VAL A 86 -12.75 -15.32 4.91
N GLY A 87 -11.92 -14.29 4.66
CA GLY A 87 -10.75 -13.97 5.47
C GLY A 87 -9.60 -14.99 5.42
N ASN A 88 -9.82 -16.14 4.78
CA ASN A 88 -8.83 -17.13 4.40
C ASN A 88 -8.69 -17.14 2.88
N LEU A 89 -7.44 -17.15 2.40
CA LEU A 89 -7.17 -17.45 1.00
C LEU A 89 -7.52 -18.91 0.74
N TYR A 90 -8.62 -19.15 0.05
CA TYR A 90 -8.72 -20.39 -0.69
C TYR A 90 -7.67 -20.36 -1.79
N VAL A 91 -6.88 -21.43 -1.87
CA VAL A 91 -6.05 -21.77 -3.04
C VAL A 91 -7.00 -22.17 -4.19
N LEU A 92 -7.82 -21.22 -4.58
CA LEU A 92 -8.50 -21.18 -5.86
C LEU A 92 -7.97 -19.91 -6.51
N THR A 93 -6.66 -19.88 -6.76
CA THR A 93 -6.12 -19.14 -7.90
C THR A 93 -6.71 -19.83 -9.13
N PRO A 94 -7.77 -19.30 -9.75
CA PRO A 94 -8.30 -19.94 -10.95
C PRO A 94 -7.30 -19.81 -12.12
N PHE A 95 -6.29 -18.97 -11.94
CA PHE A 95 -5.25 -18.65 -12.89
C PHE A 95 -4.24 -19.76 -13.14
N ASP A 96 -4.00 -20.69 -12.21
CA ASP A 96 -3.10 -21.82 -12.48
C ASP A 96 -3.59 -22.69 -13.64
N SER A 97 -4.90 -22.64 -13.92
CA SER A 97 -5.56 -23.37 -15.00
C SER A 97 -5.90 -22.52 -16.23
N LEU A 98 -5.90 -21.18 -16.11
CA LEU A 98 -6.14 -20.21 -17.19
C LEU A 98 -4.86 -19.74 -17.88
N LEU A 99 -3.70 -19.97 -17.25
CA LEU A 99 -2.41 -19.83 -17.92
C LEU A 99 -2.31 -20.90 -19.02
N HIS A 100 -1.84 -20.50 -20.20
CA HIS A 100 -1.48 -21.40 -21.31
C HIS A 100 -0.84 -22.70 -20.78
N PRO A 101 -1.04 -23.87 -21.41
CA PRO A 101 -0.37 -25.09 -20.99
C PRO A 101 1.15 -24.92 -21.08
N ILE A 102 1.76 -24.52 -19.95
CA ILE A 102 3.20 -24.32 -19.82
C ILE A 102 3.82 -25.70 -19.66
N SER A 103 4.86 -25.99 -20.44
CA SER A 103 5.61 -27.23 -20.28
C SER A 103 6.27 -27.29 -18.89
N PRO A 104 6.47 -28.48 -18.31
CA PRO A 104 7.22 -28.62 -17.06
C PRO A 104 8.64 -28.02 -17.11
N GLN A 105 9.26 -27.98 -18.29
CA GLN A 105 10.57 -27.39 -18.51
C GLN A 105 10.54 -25.86 -18.38
N GLU A 106 9.57 -25.20 -19.02
CA GLU A 106 9.39 -23.75 -18.92
C GLU A 106 9.02 -23.32 -17.50
N ARG A 107 8.15 -24.08 -16.79
CA ARG A 107 7.87 -23.83 -15.37
C ARG A 107 9.11 -23.93 -14.51
N LYS A 108 9.93 -24.96 -14.73
CA LYS A 108 11.20 -25.14 -14.01
C LYS A 108 12.20 -24.02 -14.32
N ALA A 109 12.29 -23.60 -15.58
CA ALA A 109 13.13 -22.48 -16.00
C ALA A 109 12.70 -21.18 -15.32
N LEU A 110 11.40 -20.87 -15.33
CA LEU A 110 10.84 -19.72 -14.62
C LEU A 110 11.14 -19.82 -13.13
N ALA A 111 10.90 -20.96 -12.48
CA ALA A 111 11.16 -21.20 -11.06
C ALA A 111 12.63 -20.96 -10.65
N LEU A 112 13.57 -21.33 -11.52
CA LEU A 112 15.01 -21.21 -11.28
C LEU A 112 15.58 -19.82 -11.65
N THR A 113 14.81 -18.97 -12.31
CA THR A 113 15.28 -17.64 -12.74
C THR A 113 15.21 -16.64 -11.59
N ARG A 114 16.33 -15.96 -11.34
CA ARG A 114 16.41 -14.83 -10.40
C ARG A 114 15.71 -13.62 -11.01
N LEU A 115 14.81 -12.98 -10.27
CA LEU A 115 14.02 -11.86 -10.77
C LEU A 115 14.76 -10.53 -10.58
N ASN A 116 15.16 -9.89 -11.68
CA ASN A 116 15.67 -8.51 -11.69
C ASN A 116 14.54 -7.48 -11.52
N VAL A 117 14.53 -6.77 -10.39
CA VAL A 117 13.55 -5.73 -10.07
C VAL A 117 14.24 -4.39 -9.85
N GLY A 118 13.79 -3.37 -10.57
CA GLY A 118 14.26 -1.99 -10.45
C GLY A 118 13.35 -1.16 -9.56
N TYR A 119 13.88 -0.41 -8.61
CA TYR A 119 13.12 0.56 -7.81
C TYR A 119 13.56 1.98 -8.14
N LEU A 120 12.67 2.74 -8.78
CA LEU A 120 12.93 4.09 -9.28
C LEU A 120 12.38 5.13 -8.30
N SER A 121 13.23 6.00 -7.76
CA SER A 121 12.80 7.04 -6.81
C SER A 121 13.65 8.31 -6.83
N TYR A 122 13.01 9.46 -6.58
CA TYR A 122 13.69 10.72 -6.27
C TYR A 122 14.19 10.75 -4.82
N ASP A 123 13.49 10.05 -3.93
CA ASP A 123 13.52 10.29 -2.49
C ASP A 123 14.47 9.37 -1.72
N TYR A 124 15.51 8.84 -2.38
CA TYR A 124 16.62 8.10 -1.74
C TYR A 124 17.50 9.04 -0.90
N SER A 125 16.92 9.55 0.18
CA SER A 125 17.42 10.56 1.12
C SER A 125 16.76 10.35 2.50
N ASP A 126 16.97 11.24 3.47
CA ASP A 126 16.20 11.29 4.72
C ASP A 126 14.75 11.76 4.45
N HIS A 127 13.96 10.87 3.85
CA HIS A 127 12.60 11.10 3.39
C HIS A 127 11.70 9.90 3.75
N PRO A 128 10.40 10.12 4.02
CA PRO A 128 9.46 9.04 4.33
C PRO A 128 9.50 7.85 3.36
N THR A 129 9.66 8.10 2.06
CA THR A 129 9.81 7.04 1.04
C THR A 129 10.93 6.07 1.40
N THR A 130 12.12 6.57 1.71
CA THR A 130 13.26 5.73 2.08
C THR A 130 13.09 5.09 3.44
N HIS A 131 12.51 5.81 4.42
CA HIS A 131 12.22 5.24 5.75
C HIS A 131 11.35 3.99 5.66
N LEU A 132 10.39 3.99 4.74
CA LEU A 132 9.50 2.85 4.50
C LEU A 132 10.22 1.76 3.69
N MET A 133 10.78 2.12 2.52
CA MET A 133 11.29 1.16 1.55
C MET A 133 12.61 0.50 1.94
N GLU A 134 13.42 1.08 2.83
CA GLU A 134 14.68 0.45 3.25
C GLU A 134 14.46 -0.95 3.84
N GLY A 135 13.30 -1.21 4.45
CA GLY A 135 12.92 -2.53 4.96
C GLY A 135 12.74 -3.58 3.88
N THR A 136 12.18 -3.20 2.72
CA THR A 136 12.05 -4.09 1.56
C THR A 136 13.42 -4.57 1.12
N PHE A 137 14.38 -3.66 1.03
CA PHE A 137 15.74 -4.02 0.60
C PHE A 137 16.45 -4.84 1.68
N ALA A 138 16.33 -4.46 2.95
CA ALA A 138 17.00 -5.12 4.06
C ALA A 138 16.51 -6.56 4.32
N THR A 139 15.26 -6.88 3.96
CA THR A 139 14.63 -8.18 4.29
C THR A 139 14.33 -9.07 3.07
N ARG A 140 14.81 -8.68 1.88
CA ARG A 140 14.61 -9.43 0.64
C ARG A 140 15.25 -10.82 0.65
N ASP A 141 14.71 -11.70 -0.17
CA ASP A 141 15.37 -12.95 -0.55
C ASP A 141 16.44 -12.69 -1.62
N ARG A 142 17.71 -12.76 -1.22
CA ARG A 142 18.85 -12.52 -2.12
C ARG A 142 19.03 -13.62 -3.16
N ASP A 143 18.54 -14.83 -2.91
CA ASP A 143 18.74 -15.96 -3.82
C ASP A 143 17.77 -15.88 -5.00
N SER A 144 16.53 -15.45 -4.76
CA SER A 144 15.48 -15.36 -5.78
C SER A 144 15.32 -13.97 -6.41
N MET A 145 15.80 -12.91 -5.74
CA MET A 145 15.61 -11.52 -6.20
C MET A 145 16.94 -10.80 -6.41
N ASN A 146 17.08 -10.10 -7.53
CA ASN A 146 18.16 -9.14 -7.79
C ASN A 146 17.56 -7.73 -7.82
N ILE A 147 17.88 -6.90 -6.82
CA ILE A 147 17.30 -5.57 -6.67
C ILE A 147 18.29 -4.49 -7.10
N VAL A 148 17.87 -3.67 -8.06
CA VAL A 148 18.59 -2.47 -8.49
C VAL A 148 17.81 -1.22 -8.08
N ALA A 149 18.41 -0.35 -7.27
CA ALA A 149 17.82 0.95 -6.96
C ALA A 149 18.30 2.02 -7.95
N PHE A 150 17.36 2.72 -8.57
CA PHE A 150 17.60 3.82 -9.51
C PHE A 150 17.24 5.15 -8.86
N GLY A 151 18.24 5.90 -8.41
CA GLY A 151 18.03 7.18 -7.75
C GLY A 151 18.25 8.35 -8.69
N TYR A 152 17.25 9.22 -8.87
CA TYR A 152 17.40 10.46 -9.64
C TYR A 152 17.28 11.73 -8.80
N GLY A 153 17.24 11.58 -7.47
CA GLY A 153 17.47 12.67 -6.52
C GLY A 153 18.94 12.76 -6.11
N ARG A 154 19.32 13.94 -5.64
CA ARG A 154 20.68 14.22 -5.13
C ARG A 154 20.95 13.37 -3.89
N ASP A 155 22.16 12.83 -3.78
CA ASP A 155 22.65 12.24 -2.53
C ASP A 155 22.74 13.31 -1.44
N ASP A 156 22.03 13.09 -0.33
CA ASP A 156 21.97 13.99 0.81
C ASP A 156 22.98 13.64 1.91
N GLY A 157 23.80 12.60 1.71
CA GLY A 157 24.77 12.11 2.68
C GLY A 157 24.16 11.45 3.91
N SER A 158 22.84 11.20 3.90
CA SER A 158 22.15 10.63 5.06
C SER A 158 22.49 9.16 5.29
N ALA A 159 22.42 8.73 6.55
CA ALA A 159 22.53 7.32 6.89
C ALA A 159 21.42 6.46 6.25
N PHE A 160 20.27 7.07 5.89
CA PHE A 160 19.19 6.40 5.16
C PHE A 160 19.63 6.06 3.73
N ARG A 161 20.20 7.03 2.99
CA ARG A 161 20.76 6.79 1.65
C ARG A 161 21.84 5.70 1.67
N GLN A 162 22.77 5.78 2.61
CA GLN A 162 23.83 4.77 2.76
C GLN A 162 23.27 3.36 2.97
N ARG A 163 22.30 3.19 3.87
CA ARG A 163 21.67 1.89 4.12
C ARG A 163 20.96 1.32 2.89
N VAL A 164 20.32 2.16 2.07
CA VAL A 164 19.73 1.69 0.81
C VAL A 164 20.82 1.15 -0.11
N VAL A 165 21.90 1.93 -0.33
CA VAL A 165 23.03 1.55 -1.20
C VAL A 165 23.66 0.23 -0.75
N GLU A 166 23.88 0.05 0.56
CA GLU A 166 24.42 -1.17 1.14
C GLU A 166 23.45 -2.35 1.09
N SER A 167 22.15 -2.07 1.12
CA SER A 167 21.15 -3.11 1.14
C SER A 167 20.96 -3.71 -0.23
N VAL A 168 20.80 -2.92 -1.30
CA VAL A 168 20.47 -3.40 -2.66
C VAL A 168 21.63 -4.13 -3.35
N ASP A 169 21.36 -4.86 -4.43
CA ASP A 169 22.42 -5.55 -5.21
C ASP A 169 23.22 -4.55 -6.05
N LYS A 170 22.56 -3.49 -6.52
CA LYS A 170 23.21 -2.37 -7.20
C LYS A 170 22.44 -1.07 -7.00
N PHE A 171 23.16 0.03 -6.79
CA PHE A 171 22.61 1.37 -6.80
C PHE A 171 23.09 2.11 -8.04
N VAL A 172 22.17 2.68 -8.82
CA VAL A 172 22.46 3.44 -10.03
C VAL A 172 22.01 4.89 -9.84
N ASP A 173 22.97 5.81 -9.89
CA ASP A 173 22.69 7.25 -9.86
C ASP A 173 22.29 7.76 -11.25
N LEU A 174 21.11 8.37 -11.31
CA LEU A 174 20.47 8.97 -12.47
C LEU A 174 20.25 10.49 -12.29
N SER A 175 20.79 11.09 -11.23
CA SER A 175 20.50 12.48 -10.85
C SER A 175 20.98 13.52 -11.87
N THR A 176 22.05 13.22 -12.61
CA THR A 176 22.68 14.14 -13.58
C THR A 176 22.35 13.84 -15.04
N VAL A 177 21.54 12.82 -15.32
CA VAL A 177 21.25 12.39 -16.69
C VAL A 177 19.81 12.70 -17.11
N SER A 178 19.59 12.74 -18.42
CA SER A 178 18.26 12.97 -19.01
C SER A 178 17.33 11.78 -18.75
N PHE A 179 16.03 11.95 -19.01
CA PHE A 179 15.08 10.84 -18.83
C PHE A 179 15.27 9.74 -19.90
N GLU A 180 15.72 10.09 -21.10
CA GLU A 180 16.02 9.15 -22.17
C GLU A 180 17.23 8.28 -21.80
N GLU A 181 18.30 8.91 -21.32
CA GLU A 181 19.49 8.20 -20.87
C GLU A 181 19.18 7.37 -19.62
N SER A 182 18.35 7.88 -18.70
CA SER A 182 17.84 7.11 -17.56
C SER A 182 17.13 5.83 -18.01
N ALA A 183 16.21 5.93 -18.98
CA ALA A 183 15.51 4.78 -19.53
C ALA A 183 16.45 3.78 -20.22
N ALA A 184 17.47 4.27 -20.96
CA ALA A 184 18.47 3.43 -21.59
C ALA A 184 19.34 2.68 -20.56
N ARG A 185 19.75 3.37 -19.48
CA ARG A 185 20.49 2.75 -18.37
C ARG A 185 19.66 1.66 -17.69
N ILE A 186 18.40 1.92 -17.37
CA ILE A 186 17.50 0.90 -16.79
C ILE A 186 17.37 -0.32 -17.71
N ARG A 187 17.22 -0.12 -19.03
CA ARG A 187 17.19 -1.24 -20.00
C ARG A 187 18.47 -2.07 -19.99
N SER A 188 19.62 -1.42 -19.86
CA SER A 188 20.93 -2.11 -19.84
C SER A 188 21.15 -2.99 -18.61
N GLU A 189 20.38 -2.78 -17.54
CA GLU A 189 20.40 -3.63 -16.35
C GLU A 189 19.49 -4.86 -16.47
N HIS A 190 18.83 -5.06 -17.62
CA HIS A 190 17.93 -6.19 -17.87
C HIS A 190 16.85 -6.35 -16.79
N ILE A 191 16.23 -5.22 -16.41
CA ILE A 191 15.16 -5.19 -15.42
C ILE A 191 13.89 -5.82 -15.98
N HIS A 192 13.30 -6.77 -15.25
CA HIS A 192 12.03 -7.37 -15.63
C HIS A 192 10.84 -6.52 -15.15
N ILE A 193 10.95 -5.95 -13.95
CA ILE A 193 9.90 -5.13 -13.33
C ILE A 193 10.51 -3.84 -12.81
N VAL A 194 9.99 -2.68 -13.24
CA VAL A 194 10.31 -1.38 -12.64
C VAL A 194 9.17 -0.96 -11.73
N MET A 195 9.49 -0.80 -10.44
CA MET A 195 8.64 -0.19 -9.43
C MET A 195 8.90 1.32 -9.44
N ASP A 196 7.99 2.12 -10.02
CA ASP A 196 8.01 3.57 -9.90
C ASP A 196 7.45 3.99 -8.54
N ALA A 197 8.33 4.47 -7.68
CA ALA A 197 7.98 4.92 -6.35
C ALA A 197 7.62 6.40 -6.28
N GLN A 198 7.42 7.11 -7.40
CA GLN A 198 7.14 8.54 -7.37
C GLN A 198 5.76 8.92 -7.91
N GLY A 199 5.37 8.40 -9.09
CA GLY A 199 4.14 8.79 -9.77
C GLY A 199 4.02 10.31 -9.96
N HIS A 200 2.86 10.88 -9.63
CA HIS A 200 2.57 12.32 -9.76
C HIS A 200 3.07 13.19 -8.61
N THR A 201 3.96 12.69 -7.76
CA THR A 201 4.50 13.50 -6.67
C THR A 201 5.64 14.43 -7.10
N ARG A 202 6.07 15.31 -6.19
CA ARG A 202 7.07 16.34 -6.46
C ARG A 202 8.33 15.73 -7.08
N ARG A 203 8.79 16.29 -8.20
CA ARG A 203 9.95 15.83 -8.99
C ARG A 203 9.77 14.46 -9.67
N GLY A 204 8.56 13.92 -9.75
CA GLY A 204 8.26 12.72 -10.55
C GLY A 204 8.80 12.83 -11.98
N ARG A 205 9.40 11.74 -12.46
CA ARG A 205 9.97 11.61 -13.82
C ARG A 205 9.30 10.47 -14.58
N MET A 206 7.96 10.54 -14.70
CA MET A 206 7.19 9.49 -15.38
C MET A 206 7.59 9.30 -16.85
N GLN A 207 8.26 10.28 -17.48
CA GLN A 207 8.83 10.12 -18.83
C GLN A 207 9.82 8.94 -18.92
N ILE A 208 10.51 8.62 -17.82
CA ILE A 208 11.43 7.47 -17.77
C ILE A 208 10.65 6.17 -17.99
N VAL A 209 9.53 5.99 -17.27
CA VAL A 209 8.73 4.77 -17.38
C VAL A 209 7.81 4.78 -18.61
N ALA A 210 7.42 5.95 -19.12
CA ALA A 210 6.72 6.10 -20.39
C ALA A 210 7.56 5.57 -21.57
N ALA A 211 8.88 5.65 -21.49
CA ALA A 211 9.81 5.06 -22.45
C ALA A 211 9.95 3.53 -22.32
N ARG A 212 9.10 2.89 -21.51
CA ARG A 212 9.03 1.45 -21.21
C ARG A 212 10.41 0.81 -21.06
N PRO A 213 11.16 1.16 -20.00
CA PRO A 213 12.52 0.67 -19.81
C PRO A 213 12.58 -0.77 -19.27
N ALA A 214 11.43 -1.33 -18.89
CA ALA A 214 11.24 -2.73 -18.54
C ALA A 214 9.89 -3.22 -19.12
N PRO A 215 9.70 -4.53 -19.28
CA PRO A 215 8.44 -5.09 -19.77
C PRO A 215 7.25 -4.77 -18.86
N ILE A 216 7.46 -4.75 -17.55
CA ILE A 216 6.44 -4.46 -16.54
C ILE A 216 6.80 -3.18 -15.77
N VAL A 217 5.86 -2.24 -15.68
CA VAL A 217 5.93 -1.01 -14.90
C VAL A 217 4.85 -1.01 -13.83
N VAL A 218 5.25 -0.77 -12.58
CA VAL A 218 4.35 -0.80 -11.42
C VAL A 218 4.39 0.55 -10.70
N ASN A 219 3.23 1.17 -10.50
CA ASN A 219 3.07 2.29 -9.58
C ASN A 219 3.09 1.75 -8.14
N TYR A 220 4.16 2.06 -7.40
CA TYR A 220 4.33 1.61 -6.03
C TYR A 220 5.16 2.58 -5.18
N LEU A 221 4.46 3.49 -4.53
CA LEU A 221 4.20 3.47 -3.07
C LEU A 221 3.73 4.87 -2.67
N VAL A 222 4.43 5.89 -3.17
CA VAL A 222 4.33 7.26 -2.69
C VAL A 222 3.09 7.98 -3.22
N TYR A 223 2.66 7.69 -4.45
CA TYR A 223 1.46 8.29 -5.01
C TYR A 223 0.22 7.42 -4.70
N PRO A 224 -0.70 7.87 -3.83
CA PRO A 224 -1.84 7.07 -3.40
C PRO A 224 -3.03 7.22 -4.35
N GLY A 225 -2.88 6.69 -5.57
CA GLY A 225 -3.91 6.73 -6.60
C GLY A 225 -3.45 6.19 -7.95
N THR A 226 -4.35 6.24 -8.93
CA THR A 226 -4.09 5.87 -10.33
C THR A 226 -3.06 6.80 -10.97
N SER A 227 -2.07 6.26 -11.67
CA SER A 227 -1.19 7.06 -12.52
C SER A 227 -1.96 7.65 -13.71
N GLY A 228 -3.11 7.08 -14.08
CA GLY A 228 -3.87 7.50 -15.25
C GLY A 228 -3.12 7.29 -16.56
N ALA A 229 -2.07 6.47 -16.56
CA ALA A 229 -1.14 6.31 -17.66
C ALA A 229 -1.25 4.92 -18.28
N PRO A 230 -1.48 4.80 -19.60
CA PRO A 230 -1.61 3.49 -20.27
C PRO A 230 -0.28 2.72 -20.36
N PHE A 231 0.83 3.34 -19.97
CA PHE A 231 2.15 2.73 -19.95
C PHE A 231 2.56 2.23 -18.54
N VAL A 232 1.69 2.36 -17.55
CA VAL A 232 1.86 1.77 -16.22
C VAL A 232 0.93 0.57 -16.13
N ASP A 233 1.50 -0.61 -15.92
CA ASP A 233 0.78 -1.88 -16.06
C ASP A 233 0.03 -2.23 -14.77
N TYR A 234 0.64 -1.95 -13.62
CA TYR A 234 0.14 -2.34 -12.31
C TYR A 234 0.17 -1.22 -11.29
N VAL A 235 -0.75 -1.28 -10.32
CA VAL A 235 -0.67 -0.53 -9.07
C VAL A 235 -0.75 -1.49 -7.90
N LEU A 236 0.15 -1.31 -6.93
CA LEU A 236 0.09 -2.10 -5.70
C LEU A 236 -0.91 -1.48 -4.72
N VAL A 237 -1.92 -2.26 -4.34
CA VAL A 237 -2.97 -1.90 -3.40
C VAL A 237 -3.15 -3.01 -2.38
N ASP A 238 -4.18 -2.94 -1.55
CA ASP A 238 -4.65 -4.02 -0.68
C ASP A 238 -6.16 -3.87 -0.49
N LYS A 239 -6.76 -4.77 0.30
CA LYS A 239 -8.20 -4.80 0.51
C LYS A 239 -8.84 -3.52 1.06
N PHE A 240 -8.07 -2.63 1.67
CA PHE A 240 -8.62 -1.42 2.29
C PHE A 240 -8.46 -0.20 1.37
N VAL A 241 -7.35 -0.08 0.64
CA VAL A 241 -7.14 1.07 -0.29
C VAL A 241 -7.53 0.75 -1.73
N ALA A 242 -7.74 -0.52 -2.06
CA ALA A 242 -8.30 -0.90 -3.33
C ALA A 242 -9.63 -0.16 -3.51
N PRO A 243 -9.88 0.41 -4.70
CA PRO A 243 -11.18 1.00 -4.97
C PRO A 243 -12.28 -0.06 -4.72
N PRO A 244 -13.45 0.34 -4.21
CA PRO A 244 -14.65 -0.47 -4.30
C PRO A 244 -14.83 -1.03 -5.72
N ALA A 245 -15.46 -2.19 -5.87
CA ALA A 245 -15.57 -2.85 -7.17
C ALA A 245 -16.21 -1.94 -8.23
N GLU A 246 -17.13 -1.07 -7.82
CA GLU A 246 -17.81 -0.07 -8.64
C GLU A 246 -16.86 1.02 -9.16
N LEU A 247 -15.74 1.24 -8.48
CA LEU A 247 -14.70 2.23 -8.80
C LEU A 247 -13.41 1.59 -9.32
N ALA A 248 -13.38 0.28 -9.54
CA ALA A 248 -12.20 -0.40 -10.09
C ALA A 248 -11.80 0.14 -11.48
N SER A 249 -12.79 0.56 -12.28
CA SER A 249 -12.58 1.22 -13.58
C SER A 249 -11.93 2.61 -13.49
N ALA A 250 -11.84 3.20 -12.29
CA ALA A 250 -11.14 4.47 -12.08
C ALA A 250 -9.61 4.32 -12.13
N PHE A 251 -9.08 3.09 -12.10
CA PHE A 251 -7.67 2.80 -12.24
C PHE A 251 -7.35 2.36 -13.67
N THR A 252 -6.33 2.97 -14.26
CA THR A 252 -5.82 2.54 -15.57
C THR A 252 -4.98 1.28 -15.45
N GLU A 253 -4.32 1.11 -14.31
CA GLU A 253 -3.48 -0.03 -13.99
C GLU A 253 -4.29 -1.25 -13.54
N LYS A 254 -3.75 -2.44 -13.77
CA LYS A 254 -4.24 -3.65 -13.10
C LYS A 254 -3.87 -3.61 -11.62
N LEU A 255 -4.84 -3.94 -10.78
CA LEU A 255 -4.67 -3.95 -9.33
C LEU A 255 -3.87 -5.18 -8.88
N VAL A 256 -2.86 -4.98 -8.04
CA VAL A 256 -2.20 -6.05 -7.28
C VAL A 256 -2.55 -5.89 -5.81
N VAL A 257 -3.46 -6.72 -5.32
CA VAL A 257 -4.01 -6.66 -3.96
C VAL A 257 -3.13 -7.45 -3.00
N MET A 258 -2.45 -6.74 -2.10
CA MET A 258 -1.64 -7.31 -1.02
C MET A 258 -2.53 -7.88 0.10
N PRO A 259 -2.10 -8.95 0.79
CA PRO A 259 -2.95 -9.66 1.76
C PRO A 259 -3.17 -8.90 3.09
N HIS A 260 -2.33 -7.90 3.37
CA HIS A 260 -2.40 -7.12 4.60
C HIS A 260 -2.38 -5.62 4.30
N SER A 261 -1.21 -5.09 3.94
CA SER A 261 -0.99 -3.69 3.63
C SER A 261 -0.14 -3.58 2.37
N TYR A 262 -0.48 -2.65 1.49
CA TYR A 262 0.36 -2.23 0.36
C TYR A 262 1.63 -1.53 0.86
N GLN A 263 1.55 -0.81 1.98
CA GLN A 263 2.66 -0.02 2.50
C GLN A 263 3.63 -0.87 3.31
N VAL A 264 4.88 -0.95 2.83
CA VAL A 264 5.99 -1.45 3.64
C VAL A 264 6.25 -0.50 4.80
N ASN A 265 6.44 -1.05 5.99
CA ASN A 265 6.78 -0.30 7.19
C ASN A 265 7.99 -0.94 7.85
N TYR A 266 9.01 -0.13 8.17
CA TYR A 266 10.24 -0.65 8.75
C TYR A 266 10.79 0.27 9.83
N TYR A 267 10.95 -0.30 11.01
CA TYR A 267 11.49 0.39 12.17
C TYR A 267 12.48 -0.56 12.86
N LYS A 268 13.76 -0.38 12.53
CA LYS A 268 14.84 -1.23 13.08
C LYS A 268 15.11 -0.97 14.57
N GLN A 269 14.82 0.24 15.04
CA GLN A 269 15.19 0.71 16.38
C GLN A 269 14.03 0.55 17.35
N VAL A 270 14.19 -0.29 18.39
CA VAL A 270 13.28 -0.25 19.55
C VAL A 270 13.31 1.17 20.11
N LEU A 271 12.13 1.80 20.24
CA LEU A 271 12.01 3.08 20.94
C LEU A 271 12.24 2.85 22.44
N ARG A 272 13.50 2.74 22.83
CA ARG A 272 13.91 2.84 24.23
C ARG A 272 13.38 4.16 24.77
N GLN A 273 12.91 4.18 26.01
CA GLN A 273 12.58 5.44 26.67
C GLN A 273 13.85 6.29 26.64
N SER A 274 13.89 7.29 25.75
CA SER A 274 15.01 8.23 25.72
C SER A 274 14.73 9.30 26.76
N GLU A 275 15.78 9.71 27.45
CA GLU A 275 15.72 10.76 28.48
C GLU A 275 15.43 12.15 27.88
N ARG A 276 15.36 12.28 26.55
CA ARG A 276 15.40 13.58 25.84
C ARG A 276 14.03 14.23 25.63
N ILE A 277 12.93 13.47 25.69
CA ILE A 277 11.57 14.04 25.79
C ILE A 277 10.94 13.49 27.07
N SER A 278 11.52 13.90 28.19
CA SER A 278 11.07 13.49 29.52
C SER A 278 9.77 14.21 29.93
N ARG A 279 9.48 15.39 29.35
CA ARG A 279 8.29 16.18 29.69
C ARG A 279 7.58 16.74 28.45
N ARG A 280 6.25 16.81 28.51
CA ARG A 280 5.41 17.43 27.45
C ARG A 280 5.83 18.87 27.16
N SER A 281 6.25 19.61 28.19
CA SER A 281 6.73 20.99 28.10
C SER A 281 7.95 21.16 27.21
N ASP A 282 8.77 20.13 27.01
CA ASP A 282 9.95 20.18 26.14
C ASP A 282 9.58 20.29 24.64
N LEU A 283 8.33 19.99 24.27
CA LEU A 283 7.90 20.01 22.87
C LEU A 283 7.60 21.40 22.32
N TRP A 284 7.32 22.37 23.20
CA TRP A 284 6.84 23.68 22.79
C TRP A 284 7.48 24.82 23.58
N ARG A 285 8.69 24.62 24.16
CA ARG A 285 9.43 25.67 24.89
C ARG A 285 9.55 26.91 23.99
N ALA A 286 8.56 27.78 24.12
CA ALA A 286 8.54 29.12 23.60
C ALA A 286 9.23 29.97 24.65
N ASP A 287 9.98 30.97 24.18
CA ASP A 287 10.79 31.92 24.94
C ASP A 287 10.00 32.82 25.92
N ASP A 288 8.77 32.48 26.29
CA ASP A 288 7.99 33.25 27.26
C ASP A 288 7.38 32.35 28.34
N ASP A 289 7.82 32.65 29.55
CA ASP A 289 7.47 32.04 30.82
C ASP A 289 5.95 31.92 31.04
N LYS A 290 5.47 30.68 31.08
CA LYS A 290 4.72 30.07 32.19
C LYS A 290 4.37 28.64 31.80
N GLU A 291 4.62 27.69 32.70
CA GLU A 291 3.94 26.39 32.65
C GLU A 291 2.44 26.68 32.76
N ASP A 292 1.72 26.73 31.63
CA ASP A 292 0.26 26.64 31.67
C ASP A 292 -0.02 25.21 32.18
N GLU A 293 -0.29 25.08 33.48
CA GLU A 293 -0.67 23.84 34.20
C GLU A 293 -1.93 23.15 33.65
N ASP A 294 -2.41 23.55 32.46
CA ASP A 294 -3.80 23.38 32.05
C ASP A 294 -4.03 22.55 30.78
N ASP A 295 -2.98 22.04 30.14
CA ASP A 295 -3.13 21.07 29.04
C ASP A 295 -3.22 19.64 29.56
N GLY A 296 -4.45 19.21 29.87
CA GLY A 296 -4.76 17.84 30.28
C GLY A 296 -4.50 16.81 29.17
N PHE A 297 -5.25 16.88 28.07
CA PHE A 297 -5.19 15.92 26.97
C PHE A 297 -4.53 16.52 25.71
N LEU A 298 -3.64 15.80 25.05
CA LEU A 298 -2.94 16.28 23.86
C LEU A 298 -3.42 15.55 22.60
N PHE A 299 -4.14 16.26 21.74
CA PHE A 299 -4.40 15.84 20.38
C PHE A 299 -3.19 16.18 19.49
N VAL A 300 -2.87 15.30 18.55
CA VAL A 300 -1.69 15.45 17.69
C VAL A 300 -2.08 15.28 16.23
N ASN A 301 -1.53 16.11 15.35
CA ASN A 301 -1.45 15.82 13.93
C ASN A 301 -0.14 16.39 13.37
N PHE A 302 0.76 15.52 12.92
CA PHE A 302 2.04 15.95 12.32
C PHE A 302 2.08 15.81 10.79
N ASN A 303 0.91 15.75 10.14
CA ASN A 303 0.85 15.82 8.69
C ASN A 303 1.37 17.17 8.20
N LYS A 304 1.75 17.21 6.92
CA LYS A 304 1.91 18.49 6.22
C LYS A 304 0.56 19.22 6.21
N ILE A 305 0.61 20.54 6.37
CA ILE A 305 -0.61 21.35 6.51
C ILE A 305 -1.46 21.39 5.23
N ASP A 306 -0.87 21.04 4.08
CA ASP A 306 -1.55 20.94 2.79
C ASP A 306 -2.54 19.75 2.72
N LYS A 307 -2.59 18.90 3.75
CA LYS A 307 -3.63 17.88 3.94
C LYS A 307 -4.84 18.37 4.73
N LEU A 308 -4.77 19.58 5.29
CA LEU A 308 -5.80 20.12 6.17
C LEU A 308 -6.87 20.86 5.36
N GLU A 309 -8.11 20.42 5.53
CA GLU A 309 -9.29 21.03 4.92
C GLU A 309 -10.16 21.70 5.99
N ALA A 310 -10.98 22.67 5.57
CA ALA A 310 -11.83 23.43 6.50
C ALA A 310 -12.82 22.54 7.27
N SER A 311 -13.38 21.53 6.61
CA SER A 311 -14.27 20.54 7.23
C SER A 311 -13.56 19.73 8.31
N VAL A 312 -12.34 19.26 8.03
CA VAL A 312 -11.51 18.53 9.00
C VAL A 312 -11.20 19.40 10.20
N PHE A 313 -10.75 20.63 9.97
CA PHE A 313 -10.40 21.56 11.04
C PHE A 313 -11.60 21.88 11.94
N SER A 314 -12.78 22.11 11.34
CA SER A 314 -14.04 22.30 12.05
C SER A 314 -14.40 21.10 12.95
N THR A 315 -14.24 19.88 12.45
CA THR A 315 -14.41 18.65 13.25
C THR A 315 -13.48 18.63 14.46
N TRP A 316 -12.19 18.94 14.25
CA TRP A 316 -11.22 19.00 15.35
C TRP A 316 -11.58 20.08 16.39
N MET A 317 -12.02 21.26 15.96
CA MET A 317 -12.50 22.30 16.89
C MET A 317 -13.73 21.83 17.68
N GLY A 318 -14.62 21.08 17.04
CA GLY A 318 -15.74 20.41 17.70
C GLY A 318 -15.32 19.41 18.78
N ILE A 319 -14.20 18.70 18.58
CA ILE A 319 -13.61 17.80 19.58
C ILE A 319 -13.00 18.62 20.72
N LEU A 320 -12.19 19.64 20.41
CA LEU A 320 -11.55 20.50 21.43
C LEU A 320 -12.59 21.21 22.32
N ARG A 321 -13.75 21.60 21.75
CA ARG A 321 -14.85 22.19 22.54
C ARG A 321 -15.41 21.24 23.58
N ARG A 322 -15.48 19.95 23.26
CA ARG A 322 -16.01 18.88 24.14
C ARG A 322 -14.98 18.39 25.17
N VAL A 323 -13.71 18.73 24.99
CA VAL A 323 -12.62 18.38 25.89
C VAL A 323 -11.92 19.67 26.33
N PRO A 324 -12.44 20.40 27.34
CA PRO A 324 -12.00 21.78 27.64
C PRO A 324 -10.50 21.90 27.98
N ARG A 325 -9.94 20.92 28.70
CA ARG A 325 -8.52 20.86 29.08
C ARG A 325 -7.72 20.05 28.07
N SER A 326 -7.72 20.45 26.81
CA SER A 326 -6.93 19.79 25.76
C SER A 326 -6.28 20.76 24.78
N SER A 327 -5.19 20.35 24.17
CA SER A 327 -4.52 21.11 23.10
C SER A 327 -4.36 20.27 21.85
N LEU A 328 -4.29 20.93 20.70
CA LEU A 328 -3.98 20.36 19.40
C LEU A 328 -2.56 20.77 19.00
N LEU A 329 -1.69 19.78 18.80
CA LEU A 329 -0.32 19.96 18.36
C LEU A 329 -0.20 19.68 16.86
N LEU A 330 0.20 20.69 16.11
CA LEU A 330 0.37 20.66 14.66
C LEU A 330 1.84 20.76 14.26
N LEU A 331 2.20 20.19 13.11
CA LEU A 331 3.51 20.46 12.52
C LEU A 331 3.58 21.91 12.01
N ASP A 332 4.67 22.62 12.30
CA ASP A 332 4.90 23.95 11.75
C ASP A 332 5.02 23.87 10.21
N PRO A 333 4.24 24.68 9.46
CA PRO A 333 4.24 24.64 8.00
C PRO A 333 5.53 25.21 7.38
N GLY A 334 6.37 25.91 8.15
CA GLY A 334 7.61 26.53 7.71
C GLY A 334 8.67 25.53 7.24
N ARG A 335 9.45 25.89 6.22
CA ARG A 335 10.55 25.05 5.69
C ARG A 335 11.69 24.97 6.71
N HIS A 336 12.45 23.87 6.63
CA HIS A 336 13.71 23.73 7.37
C HIS A 336 14.62 24.94 7.12
N VAL A 337 15.17 25.45 8.22
CA VAL A 337 16.35 26.32 8.24
C VAL A 337 17.50 25.50 7.66
N LEU A 338 17.91 25.78 6.41
CA LEU A 338 19.05 25.10 5.79
C LEU A 338 20.40 25.69 6.21
N ASP A 339 20.44 26.88 6.83
CA ASP A 339 21.68 27.62 7.08
C ASP A 339 21.79 28.25 8.47
N GLY A 340 21.21 27.64 9.51
CA GLY A 340 21.28 28.13 10.90
C GLY A 340 20.58 29.46 11.20
N ASN A 341 20.19 30.25 10.18
CA ASN A 341 19.43 31.49 10.36
C ASN A 341 17.91 31.21 10.35
N MET A 342 17.28 31.40 11.51
CA MET A 342 15.83 31.40 11.71
C MET A 342 15.17 32.62 11.04
N THR A 343 15.16 32.68 9.71
CA THR A 343 14.28 33.62 9.03
C THR A 343 12.89 33.00 9.01
N GLN A 344 12.02 33.47 9.91
CA GLN A 344 10.63 33.01 10.00
C GLN A 344 9.97 33.17 8.63
N SER A 345 9.54 32.06 8.03
CA SER A 345 8.85 32.10 6.74
C SER A 345 7.56 32.90 6.89
N VAL A 346 7.42 34.00 6.15
CA VAL A 346 6.19 34.83 6.12
C VAL A 346 4.96 33.95 5.88
N THR A 347 5.08 32.98 4.98
CA THR A 347 4.03 31.99 4.70
C THR A 347 3.66 31.16 5.92
N SER A 348 4.65 30.70 6.71
CA SER A 348 4.34 29.94 7.95
C SER A 348 3.62 30.82 8.97
N HIS A 349 4.08 32.07 9.14
CA HIS A 349 3.45 33.01 10.05
C HIS A 349 1.97 33.26 9.68
N GLU A 350 1.67 33.52 8.41
CA GLU A 350 0.30 33.77 7.96
C GLU A 350 -0.59 32.52 8.07
N ILE A 351 -0.06 31.31 7.79
CA ILE A 351 -0.83 30.07 7.98
C ILE A 351 -1.19 29.88 9.45
N ARG A 352 -0.24 30.08 10.38
CA ARG A 352 -0.48 29.96 11.82
C ARG A 352 -1.52 30.97 12.30
N LYS A 353 -1.39 32.23 11.87
CA LYS A 353 -2.34 33.31 12.18
C LYS A 353 -3.74 32.99 11.67
N ASN A 354 -3.85 32.43 10.45
CA ASN A 354 -5.12 32.00 9.88
C ASN A 354 -5.76 30.90 10.72
N LEU A 355 -5.01 29.84 11.06
CA LEU A 355 -5.53 28.73 11.89
C LEU A 355 -5.98 29.19 13.28
N TRP A 356 -5.26 30.12 13.89
CA TRP A 356 -5.66 30.73 15.15
C TRP A 356 -6.94 31.56 15.02
N ARG A 357 -7.07 32.35 13.96
CA ARG A 357 -8.30 33.11 13.68
C ARG A 357 -9.50 32.17 13.48
N GLU A 358 -9.34 31.10 12.70
CA GLU A 358 -10.40 30.11 12.46
C GLU A 358 -10.77 29.35 13.75
N ALA A 359 -9.80 29.05 14.61
CA ALA A 359 -10.06 28.45 15.92
C ALA A 359 -10.88 29.41 16.82
N GLN A 360 -10.49 30.69 16.89
CA GLN A 360 -11.20 31.70 17.66
C GLN A 360 -12.63 31.91 17.18
N ALA A 361 -12.85 31.94 15.86
CA ALA A 361 -14.19 32.03 15.26
C ALA A 361 -15.10 30.87 15.69
N GLN A 362 -14.52 29.73 16.07
CA GLN A 362 -15.23 28.55 16.58
C GLN A 362 -15.22 28.45 18.11
N GLY A 363 -14.79 29.50 18.82
CA GLY A 363 -14.78 29.57 20.28
C GLY A 363 -13.64 28.78 20.94
N ILE A 364 -12.56 28.49 20.21
CA ILE A 364 -11.36 27.81 20.74
C ILE A 364 -10.23 28.84 20.91
N SER A 365 -9.65 28.89 22.11
CA SER A 365 -8.50 29.76 22.40
C SER A 365 -7.30 29.40 21.52
N THR A 366 -6.60 30.42 21.01
CA THR A 366 -5.40 30.25 20.18
C THR A 366 -4.29 29.50 20.90
N ARG A 367 -4.22 29.60 22.24
CA ARG A 367 -3.27 28.86 23.08
C ARG A 367 -3.44 27.35 22.99
N ARG A 368 -4.63 26.86 22.63
CA ARG A 368 -4.92 25.44 22.47
C ARG A 368 -4.46 24.89 21.12
N ILE A 369 -3.98 25.73 20.20
CA ILE A 369 -3.45 25.33 18.90
C ILE A 369 -1.95 25.64 18.89
N ARG A 370 -1.14 24.60 19.05
CA ARG A 370 0.32 24.70 19.19
C ARG A 370 1.00 24.16 17.94
N PHE A 371 2.16 24.72 17.59
CA PHE A 371 2.94 24.31 16.42
C PHE A 371 4.32 23.84 16.85
N VAL A 372 4.81 22.75 16.25
CA VAL A 372 6.15 22.20 16.51
C VAL A 372 6.99 22.13 15.25
N SER A 373 8.26 22.47 15.37
CA SER A 373 9.22 22.43 14.27
C SER A 373 9.42 21.01 13.73
N ARG A 374 9.92 20.92 12.49
CA ARG A 374 10.45 19.65 11.96
C ARG A 374 11.72 19.27 12.72
N THR A 375 11.90 17.98 12.94
CA THR A 375 12.99 17.42 13.75
C THR A 375 13.46 16.10 13.14
N PRO A 376 14.70 15.64 13.39
CA PRO A 376 15.17 14.35 12.87
C PRO A 376 14.24 13.18 13.22
N LYS A 377 14.24 12.14 12.38
CA LYS A 377 13.28 11.02 12.45
C LYS A 377 13.13 10.41 13.84
N LEU A 378 14.22 10.17 14.57
CA LEU A 378 14.16 9.55 15.90
C LEU A 378 13.44 10.44 16.92
N GLU A 379 13.74 11.74 16.94
CA GLU A 379 13.07 12.71 17.82
C GLU A 379 11.59 12.87 17.40
N HIS A 380 11.31 12.82 16.09
CA HIS A 380 9.96 12.83 15.55
C HIS A 380 9.12 11.63 16.02
N LEU A 381 9.71 10.43 16.09
CA LEU A 381 9.03 9.26 16.66
C LEU A 381 8.83 9.40 18.18
N GLN A 382 9.82 9.90 18.90
CA GLN A 382 9.74 10.09 20.35
C GLN A 382 8.62 11.07 20.74
N ARG A 383 8.46 12.19 20.03
CA ARG A 383 7.43 13.17 20.34
C ARG A 383 6.00 12.68 20.10
N HIS A 384 5.78 11.65 19.29
CA HIS A 384 4.45 11.05 19.18
C HIS A 384 4.02 10.39 20.51
N ARG A 385 4.97 9.90 21.33
CA ARG A 385 4.69 9.23 22.62
C ARG A 385 4.03 10.16 23.65
N THR A 386 4.15 11.47 23.47
CA THR A 386 3.59 12.48 24.39
C THR A 386 2.12 12.76 24.13
N GLY A 387 1.64 12.44 22.92
CA GLY A 387 0.25 12.60 22.50
C GLY A 387 -0.68 11.63 23.23
N GLY A 388 -1.94 12.04 23.37
CA GLY A 388 -3.03 11.18 23.82
C GLY A 388 -3.78 10.53 22.66
N LEU A 389 -4.04 11.27 21.58
CA LEU A 389 -4.70 10.78 20.38
C LEU A 389 -4.22 11.54 19.14
N PHE A 390 -3.86 10.83 18.08
CA PHE A 390 -3.63 11.43 16.77
C PHE A 390 -4.98 11.63 16.07
N LEU A 391 -5.27 12.85 15.63
CA LEU A 391 -6.47 13.16 14.85
C LEU A 391 -6.10 13.19 13.37
N ASP A 392 -6.58 12.24 12.58
CA ASP A 392 -6.27 12.19 11.15
C ASP A 392 -7.09 13.21 10.34
N THR A 393 -6.60 13.51 9.14
CA THR A 393 -7.31 14.22 8.07
C THR A 393 -8.06 13.19 7.22
N PHE A 394 -9.31 13.44 6.85
CA PHE A 394 -10.15 12.40 6.19
C PHE A 394 -10.38 12.60 4.68
N ILE A 395 -9.87 13.69 4.09
CA ILE A 395 -9.86 13.87 2.63
C ILE A 395 -8.56 13.34 2.03
N TYR A 396 -7.43 13.72 2.62
CA TYR A 396 -6.13 13.13 2.36
C TYR A 396 -5.55 12.63 3.69
N GLY A 397 -5.57 11.32 3.90
CA GLY A 397 -5.16 10.65 5.13
C GLY A 397 -3.68 10.82 5.49
N ALA A 398 -3.38 10.62 6.77
CA ALA A 398 -2.03 10.32 7.21
C ALA A 398 -1.60 8.97 6.61
N HIS A 399 -0.40 8.97 6.02
CA HIS A 399 0.21 7.76 5.47
C HIS A 399 1.37 7.38 6.39
N SER A 400 2.61 7.74 6.04
CA SER A 400 3.77 7.53 6.90
C SER A 400 3.65 8.16 8.30
N THR A 401 2.93 9.29 8.44
CA THR A 401 2.72 9.91 9.74
C THR A 401 1.84 9.06 10.66
N ALA A 402 0.86 8.35 10.10
CA ALA A 402 0.02 7.45 10.88
C ALA A 402 0.83 6.24 11.35
N THR A 403 1.70 5.70 10.50
CA THR A 403 2.56 4.58 10.88
C THR A 403 3.60 4.99 11.91
N ASP A 404 4.13 6.21 11.83
CA ASP A 404 4.99 6.80 12.86
C ASP A 404 4.26 6.96 14.21
N ALA A 405 3.02 7.45 14.20
CA ALA A 405 2.20 7.57 15.40
C ALA A 405 1.95 6.21 16.06
N LEU A 406 1.50 5.23 15.27
CA LEU A 406 1.19 3.90 15.75
C LEU A 406 2.45 3.17 16.24
N TYR A 407 3.58 3.34 15.54
CA TYR A 407 4.87 2.81 15.98
C TYR A 407 5.29 3.36 17.35
N ALA A 408 5.01 4.64 17.60
CA ALA A 408 5.23 5.27 18.89
C ALA A 408 4.17 4.92 19.96
N GLY A 409 3.18 4.09 19.63
CA GLY A 409 2.08 3.72 20.50
C GLY A 409 1.03 4.82 20.69
N LEU A 410 0.99 5.82 19.81
CA LEU A 410 -0.05 6.85 19.79
C LEU A 410 -1.26 6.34 19.00
N PRO A 411 -2.44 6.17 19.62
CA PRO A 411 -3.65 5.78 18.89
C PRO A 411 -4.02 6.83 17.84
N VAL A 412 -4.59 6.38 16.73
CA VAL A 412 -4.98 7.26 15.62
C VAL A 412 -6.49 7.16 15.37
N LEU A 413 -7.16 8.30 15.36
CA LEU A 413 -8.57 8.43 14.99
C LEU A 413 -8.65 8.90 13.53
N THR A 414 -9.29 8.11 12.69
CA THR A 414 -9.52 8.43 11.28
C THR A 414 -10.98 8.21 10.88
N LEU A 415 -11.35 8.77 9.74
CA LEU A 415 -12.59 8.47 9.04
C LEU A 415 -12.20 7.92 7.66
N ALA A 416 -12.54 6.65 7.41
CA ALA A 416 -12.30 6.04 6.11
C ALA A 416 -13.17 6.71 5.04
N GLY A 417 -12.55 7.18 3.96
CA GLY A 417 -13.25 7.65 2.77
C GLY A 417 -13.25 6.60 1.66
N ASP A 418 -13.72 6.96 0.47
CA ASP A 418 -13.90 6.03 -0.66
C ASP A 418 -12.76 6.09 -1.71
N SER A 419 -11.66 6.76 -1.39
CA SER A 419 -10.51 6.91 -2.28
C SER A 419 -9.24 6.39 -1.64
N PHE A 420 -8.27 5.96 -2.46
CA PHE A 420 -6.96 5.53 -1.99
C PHE A 420 -6.36 6.59 -1.02
N ALA A 421 -6.30 7.86 -1.43
CA ALA A 421 -5.71 8.92 -0.61
C ALA A 421 -6.44 9.20 0.72
N SER A 422 -7.74 8.90 0.84
CA SER A 422 -8.54 9.11 2.06
C SER A 422 -8.52 7.91 3.01
N MET A 423 -8.08 6.75 2.55
CA MET A 423 -7.99 5.52 3.34
C MET A 423 -6.63 5.44 4.07
N SER A 424 -6.56 5.85 5.34
CA SER A 424 -5.36 5.59 6.17
C SER A 424 -5.37 4.16 6.72
N LEU A 425 -5.03 3.24 5.82
CA LEU A 425 -5.03 1.78 5.97
C LEU A 425 -4.53 1.23 7.30
N ILE A 426 -3.44 1.79 7.83
CA ILE A 426 -2.79 1.25 9.02
C ILE A 426 -3.76 1.21 10.22
N ILE A 427 -4.71 2.14 10.25
CA ILE A 427 -5.68 2.26 11.33
C ILE A 427 -6.75 1.17 11.23
N VAL A 428 -7.19 0.83 10.01
CA VAL A 428 -8.18 -0.24 9.77
C VAL A 428 -7.58 -1.62 9.98
N TYR A 429 -6.32 -1.83 9.58
CA TYR A 429 -5.61 -3.08 9.84
C TYR A 429 -5.36 -3.29 11.35
N LEU A 430 -4.92 -2.26 12.07
CA LEU A 430 -4.66 -2.41 13.50
C LEU A 430 -5.94 -2.48 14.34
N SER A 431 -7.04 -1.84 13.93
CA SER A 431 -8.33 -1.99 14.60
C SER A 431 -8.91 -3.40 14.46
N SER A 432 -8.58 -4.10 13.38
CA SER A 432 -8.94 -5.51 13.16
C SER A 432 -7.97 -6.52 13.82
N THR A 433 -6.89 -6.05 14.44
CA THR A 433 -5.92 -6.89 15.17
C THR A 433 -6.15 -6.80 16.69
N PRO A 434 -6.70 -7.84 17.36
CA PRO A 434 -7.14 -7.73 18.76
C PRO A 434 -6.05 -7.34 19.75
N SER A 435 -4.82 -7.86 19.59
CA SER A 435 -3.70 -7.55 20.49
C SER A 435 -3.30 -6.08 20.42
N VAL A 436 -3.27 -5.50 19.22
CA VAL A 436 -2.94 -4.08 19.03
C VAL A 436 -4.08 -3.20 19.53
N LEU A 437 -5.33 -3.56 19.25
CA LEU A 437 -6.49 -2.83 19.76
C LEU A 437 -6.48 -2.77 21.29
N LEU A 438 -6.16 -3.88 21.97
CA LEU A 438 -6.03 -3.91 23.44
C LEU A 438 -4.91 -2.99 23.94
N GLN A 439 -3.74 -2.98 23.27
CA GLN A 439 -2.64 -2.07 23.61
C GLN A 439 -3.05 -0.60 23.45
N LEU A 440 -3.73 -0.25 22.35
CA LEU A 440 -4.23 1.10 22.11
C LEU A 440 -5.31 1.51 23.13
N GLN A 441 -6.23 0.59 23.49
CA GLN A 441 -7.25 0.83 24.52
C GLN A 441 -6.64 1.04 25.91
N ARG A 442 -5.64 0.23 26.30
CA ARG A 442 -4.89 0.40 27.55
C ARG A 442 -4.19 1.76 27.57
N ARG A 443 -3.57 2.15 26.45
CA ARG A 443 -2.93 3.46 26.33
C ARG A 443 -3.91 4.62 26.46
N LEU A 444 -5.10 4.53 25.85
CA LEU A 444 -6.17 5.51 26.03
C LEU A 444 -6.68 5.59 27.48
N ARG A 445 -6.56 4.50 28.24
CA ARG A 445 -6.83 4.46 29.69
C ARG A 445 -5.67 4.96 30.55
N SER A 446 -4.61 5.47 29.92
CA SER A 446 -3.38 5.98 30.55
C SER A 446 -2.46 4.93 31.15
N ASP A 447 -2.62 3.66 30.81
CA ASP A 447 -1.65 2.62 31.18
C ASP A 447 -0.37 2.81 30.34
N GLN A 448 0.81 2.72 30.96
CA GLN A 448 2.05 2.59 30.20
C GLN A 448 2.04 1.23 29.50
N VAL A 449 2.12 1.25 28.17
CA VAL A 449 2.20 0.05 27.36
C VAL A 449 3.56 0.03 26.69
N GLU A 450 4.37 -0.98 27.02
CA GLU A 450 5.55 -1.32 26.22
C GLU A 450 5.12 -2.16 25.02
N ILE A 451 5.62 -1.80 23.84
CA ILE A 451 5.40 -2.56 22.62
C ILE A 451 6.41 -3.73 22.64
N GLU A 452 5.97 -4.87 23.17
CA GLU A 452 6.82 -6.08 23.34
C GLU A 452 7.10 -6.83 22.02
N GLN A 453 6.29 -6.61 20.98
CA GLN A 453 6.45 -7.24 19.66
C GLN A 453 6.47 -6.19 18.54
N PRO A 454 7.20 -6.43 17.43
CA PRO A 454 7.20 -5.52 16.30
C PRO A 454 5.78 -5.30 15.78
N LEU A 455 5.34 -4.04 15.77
CA LEU A 455 4.01 -3.67 15.27
C LEU A 455 3.83 -4.05 13.79
N PHE A 456 4.91 -4.00 13.01
CA PHE A 456 4.90 -4.33 11.58
C PHE A 456 5.77 -5.56 11.31
N ARG A 457 5.23 -6.50 10.55
CA ARG A 457 5.93 -7.71 10.10
C ARG A 457 6.60 -7.47 8.75
N THR A 458 7.63 -6.62 8.73
CA THR A 458 8.28 -6.18 7.47
C THR A 458 8.75 -7.35 6.60
N LYS A 459 9.43 -8.33 7.18
CA LYS A 459 9.89 -9.51 6.43
C LYS A 459 8.73 -10.25 5.75
N GLN A 460 7.64 -10.47 6.46
CA GLN A 460 6.44 -11.11 5.89
C GLN A 460 5.83 -10.26 4.77
N HIS A 461 5.79 -8.94 4.94
CA HIS A 461 5.34 -8.03 3.88
C HIS A 461 6.24 -8.15 2.63
N THR A 462 7.57 -8.17 2.81
CA THR A 462 8.53 -8.31 1.71
C THR A 462 8.38 -9.64 0.99
N GLU A 463 8.20 -10.75 1.72
CA GLU A 463 7.94 -12.07 1.12
C GLU A 463 6.65 -12.06 0.26
N HIS A 464 5.62 -11.33 0.67
CA HIS A 464 4.40 -11.17 -0.14
C HIS A 464 4.66 -10.26 -1.35
N LEU A 465 5.43 -9.17 -1.19
CA LEU A 465 5.74 -8.27 -2.29
C LEU A 465 6.54 -8.99 -3.39
N GLU A 466 7.53 -9.79 -3.01
CA GLU A 466 8.33 -10.62 -3.91
C GLU A 466 7.47 -11.68 -4.61
N ALA A 467 6.55 -12.32 -3.89
CA ALA A 467 5.59 -13.25 -4.50
C ALA A 467 4.68 -12.56 -5.53
N GLY A 468 4.21 -11.34 -5.24
CA GLY A 468 3.44 -10.53 -6.18
C GLY A 468 4.25 -10.15 -7.42
N GLN A 469 5.50 -9.72 -7.25
CA GLN A 469 6.41 -9.41 -8.35
C GLN A 469 6.67 -10.64 -9.23
N ARG A 470 6.91 -11.79 -8.61
CA ARG A 470 7.10 -13.05 -9.35
C ARG A 470 5.85 -13.42 -10.15
N LEU A 471 4.67 -13.29 -9.55
CA LEU A 471 3.40 -13.55 -10.22
C LEU A 471 3.18 -12.62 -11.42
N MET A 472 3.48 -11.32 -11.28
CA MET A 472 3.43 -10.36 -12.40
C MET A 472 4.35 -10.81 -13.54
N HIS A 473 5.60 -11.14 -13.22
CA HIS A 473 6.59 -11.55 -14.20
C HIS A 473 6.20 -12.83 -14.93
N ASP A 474 5.78 -13.85 -14.20
CA ASP A 474 5.47 -15.16 -14.78
C ASP A 474 4.25 -15.06 -15.70
N ILE A 475 3.19 -14.37 -15.25
CA ILE A 475 1.99 -14.12 -16.07
C ILE A 475 2.35 -13.36 -17.35
N TYR A 476 3.11 -12.27 -17.24
CA TYR A 476 3.50 -11.48 -18.38
C TYR A 476 4.37 -12.29 -19.36
N SER A 477 5.33 -13.06 -18.85
CA SER A 477 6.22 -13.89 -19.68
C SER A 477 5.46 -14.95 -20.47
N LEU A 478 4.36 -15.47 -19.91
CA LEU A 478 3.57 -16.53 -20.52
C LEU A 478 2.49 -16.03 -21.47
N THR A 479 1.95 -14.84 -21.22
CA THR A 479 0.75 -14.34 -21.91
C THR A 479 0.98 -13.07 -22.69
N ASN A 480 2.09 -12.37 -22.43
CA ASN A 480 2.37 -11.01 -22.89
C ASN A 480 1.24 -10.01 -22.55
N ARG A 481 0.53 -10.28 -21.44
CA ARG A 481 -0.62 -9.51 -20.94
C ARG A 481 -0.55 -9.35 -19.43
N THR A 482 -1.35 -8.43 -18.90
CA THR A 482 -1.42 -8.07 -17.49
C THR A 482 -2.85 -8.22 -16.98
N PHE A 483 -3.00 -8.77 -15.78
CA PHE A 483 -4.31 -9.07 -15.17
C PHE A 483 -4.34 -8.60 -13.73
N HIS A 484 -5.52 -8.34 -13.16
CA HIS A 484 -5.62 -8.08 -11.72
C HIS A 484 -5.11 -9.29 -10.92
N LEU A 485 -4.35 -9.05 -9.84
CA LEU A 485 -3.68 -10.07 -9.03
C LEU A 485 -4.02 -9.93 -7.55
N VAL A 486 -4.25 -11.05 -6.86
CA VAL A 486 -4.33 -11.10 -5.39
C VAL A 486 -3.12 -11.87 -4.91
N VAL A 487 -2.32 -11.26 -4.05
CA VAL A 487 -1.14 -11.88 -3.48
C VAL A 487 -1.56 -12.72 -2.28
N GLY A 488 -1.33 -14.03 -2.36
CA GLY A 488 -1.58 -14.94 -1.25
C GLY A 488 -0.52 -14.83 -0.16
N GLY A 489 -0.96 -14.83 1.10
CA GLY A 489 -0.03 -15.03 2.21
C GLY A 489 0.47 -16.46 2.21
N ARG A 490 1.79 -16.69 2.09
CA ARG A 490 2.47 -18.00 1.91
C ARG A 490 1.56 -19.22 2.21
N SER A 491 0.83 -19.71 1.21
CA SER A 491 0.66 -21.14 1.11
C SER A 491 1.93 -21.66 0.44
N LYS A 492 2.36 -22.85 0.82
CA LYS A 492 3.56 -23.53 0.31
C LYS A 492 3.42 -23.86 -1.19
N VAL A 493 3.32 -22.88 -2.10
CA VAL A 493 3.27 -23.15 -3.55
C VAL A 493 4.63 -23.70 -4.04
N TRP A 494 5.72 -23.38 -3.34
CA TRP A 494 7.08 -23.78 -3.73
C TRP A 494 7.83 -24.61 -2.67
N GLY A 495 7.19 -24.93 -1.55
CA GLY A 495 7.84 -25.51 -0.36
C GLY A 495 7.88 -27.04 -0.25
N SER A 496 7.47 -27.80 -1.27
CA SER A 496 7.47 -29.27 -1.20
C SER A 496 7.73 -29.96 -2.55
N TRP A 497 8.62 -29.42 -3.38
CA TRP A 497 9.03 -30.09 -4.62
C TRP A 497 10.28 -30.98 -4.48
N ASN A 498 10.81 -31.13 -3.25
CA ASN A 498 11.89 -32.08 -2.97
C ASN A 498 11.41 -33.49 -2.60
N ASP A 499 10.10 -33.71 -2.39
CA ASP A 499 9.56 -35.00 -1.93
C ASP A 499 8.73 -35.76 -3.00
N VAL A 500 8.82 -35.37 -4.27
CA VAL A 500 8.26 -36.18 -5.38
C VAL A 500 9.40 -36.93 -6.09
N SER A 501 10.05 -37.81 -5.33
CA SER A 501 10.73 -38.97 -5.87
C SER A 501 10.04 -40.21 -5.29
N GLY A 502 9.17 -40.81 -6.10
CA GLY A 502 8.41 -42.03 -5.82
C GLY A 502 7.68 -42.48 -7.06
#